data_AF-A0A2E9IV71-F1
#
_entry.id   AF-A0A2E9IV71-F1
#
_cell.length_a   1.000
_cell.length_b   1.000
_cell.length_c   1.000
_cell.angle_alpha   90.00
_cell.angle_beta   90.00
_cell.angle_gamma   90.00
#
_symmetry.space_group_name_H-M   'P 1'
#
loop_
_entity.id
_entity.type
_entity.pdbx_description
1 polymer ?
#
loop_
_entity_poly.entity_id
_entity_poly.type
_entity_poly.pdbx_seq_one_letter_code
_entity_poly.pdbx_strand_id
1 'polypeptide(L)'
;MDSDYHVYGLEWTTESMKCYVDGQLYYSFTENIPSDPVDMMLLLTMEFQVNAWDPNQGDGRISGPYVSDSEEMREMSRALVDYVRVYVGE
;
A
#
# COMPACT_ATOMS: atom_id res chain seq x y z
N MET A 1 -8.61 -18.82 -7.20
CA MET A 1 -8.97 -17.86 -6.13
C MET A 1 -7.67 -17.48 -5.50
N ASP A 2 -7.41 -16.18 -5.39
CA ASP A 2 -6.13 -15.66 -4.89
C ASP A 2 -6.14 -15.73 -3.36
N SER A 3 -6.04 -16.97 -2.84
CA SER A 3 -6.19 -17.28 -1.41
C SER A 3 -4.86 -17.37 -0.67
N ASP A 4 -3.75 -17.22 -1.39
CA ASP A 4 -2.42 -17.41 -0.85
C ASP A 4 -1.81 -16.05 -0.47
N TYR A 5 -1.12 -16.01 0.66
CA TYR A 5 -0.34 -14.83 1.03
C TYR A 5 0.89 -14.72 0.12
N HIS A 6 1.11 -13.53 -0.41
CA HIS A 6 2.30 -13.16 -1.17
C HIS A 6 3.17 -12.18 -0.38
N VAL A 7 4.49 -12.20 -0.62
CA VAL A 7 5.43 -11.29 0.03
C VAL A 7 5.79 -10.15 -0.91
N TYR A 8 5.33 -8.95 -0.59
CA TYR A 8 5.71 -7.73 -1.30
C TYR A 8 6.84 -7.03 -0.55
N GLY A 9 7.93 -6.75 -1.25
CA GLY A 9 9.13 -6.12 -0.68
C GLY A 9 9.47 -4.81 -1.37
N LEU A 10 9.96 -3.84 -0.59
CA LEU A 10 10.57 -2.61 -1.07
C LEU A 10 11.94 -2.46 -0.39
N GLU A 11 13.00 -2.48 -1.20
CA GLU A 11 14.33 -2.02 -0.78
C GLU A 11 14.46 -0.56 -1.19
N TRP A 12 14.83 0.30 -0.25
CA TRP A 12 14.91 1.74 -0.48
C TRP A 12 16.22 2.30 0.08
N THR A 13 16.98 2.98 -0.78
CA THR A 13 18.13 3.82 -0.44
C THR A 13 17.93 5.23 -0.96
N THR A 14 18.81 6.18 -0.63
CA THR A 14 18.75 7.54 -1.20
C THR A 14 19.03 7.58 -2.71
N GLU A 15 19.48 6.46 -3.31
CA GLU A 15 19.88 6.36 -4.71
C GLU A 15 18.95 5.47 -5.54
N SER A 16 18.23 4.55 -4.90
CA SER A 16 17.40 3.59 -5.62
C SER A 16 16.23 3.05 -4.80
N MET A 17 15.21 2.59 -5.50
CA MET A 17 14.13 1.79 -4.95
C MET A 17 13.96 0.53 -5.79
N LYS A 18 13.81 -0.62 -5.14
CA LYS A 18 13.60 -1.92 -5.80
C LYS A 18 12.39 -2.62 -5.22
N CYS A 19 11.49 -3.08 -6.08
CA CYS A 19 10.26 -3.76 -5.69
C CYS A 19 10.34 -5.25 -5.99
N TYR A 20 9.90 -6.05 -5.03
CA TYR A 20 9.95 -7.50 -5.08
C TYR A 20 8.57 -8.11 -4.87
N VAL A 21 8.28 -9.21 -5.57
CA VAL A 21 7.13 -10.09 -5.32
C VAL A 21 7.68 -11.49 -5.10
N ASP A 22 7.38 -12.08 -3.94
CA ASP A 22 7.88 -13.39 -3.49
C ASP A 22 9.41 -13.51 -3.60
N GLY A 23 10.12 -12.41 -3.30
CA GLY A 23 11.58 -12.31 -3.36
C GLY A 23 12.15 -12.11 -4.77
N GLN A 24 11.34 -12.18 -5.84
CA GLN A 24 11.78 -11.88 -7.19
C GLN A 24 11.73 -10.36 -7.45
N LEU A 25 12.79 -9.80 -8.01
CA LEU A 25 12.85 -8.40 -8.43
C LEU A 25 11.96 -8.16 -9.66
N TYR A 26 11.07 -7.16 -9.59
CA TYR A 26 10.19 -6.76 -10.69
C TYR A 26 10.49 -5.36 -11.22
N TYR A 27 10.76 -4.41 -10.32
CA TYR A 27 11.02 -3.02 -10.70
C TYR A 27 12.22 -2.47 -9.96
N SER A 28 12.96 -1.59 -10.64
CA SER A 28 14.05 -0.80 -10.09
C SER A 28 13.91 0.64 -10.58
N PHE A 29 14.05 1.58 -9.65
CA PHE A 29 13.99 3.01 -9.90
C PHE A 29 15.29 3.66 -9.42
N THR A 30 15.79 4.63 -10.17
CA THR A 30 16.98 5.42 -9.81
C THR A 30 16.76 6.93 -9.99
N GLU A 31 15.55 7.34 -10.40
CA GLU A 31 15.20 8.74 -10.67
C GLU A 31 14.14 9.20 -9.68
N ASN A 32 14.25 10.46 -9.23
CA ASN A 32 13.32 11.09 -8.27
C ASN A 32 13.13 10.28 -6.98
N ILE A 33 14.20 9.62 -6.52
CA ILE A 33 14.16 8.85 -5.29
C ILE A 33 14.01 9.81 -4.11
N PRO A 34 13.01 9.62 -3.23
CA PRO A 34 12.86 10.50 -2.09
C PRO A 34 14.06 10.32 -1.16
N SER A 35 14.68 11.43 -0.77
CA SER A 35 15.92 11.46 0.01
C SER A 35 15.71 11.65 1.52
N ASP A 36 14.47 11.91 1.95
CA ASP A 36 14.10 12.13 3.34
C ASP A 36 12.80 11.37 3.69
N PRO A 37 12.87 10.03 3.85
CA PRO A 37 11.73 9.23 4.32
C PRO A 37 11.33 9.63 5.74
N VAL A 38 10.08 10.02 5.95
CA VAL A 38 9.57 10.34 7.30
C VAL A 38 8.80 9.15 7.88
N ASP A 39 7.90 8.52 7.10
CA ASP A 39 7.03 7.43 7.55
C ASP A 39 6.80 6.36 6.46
N MET A 40 6.63 5.10 6.86
CA MET A 40 6.12 4.03 6.01
C MET A 40 4.63 3.82 6.29
N MET A 41 3.80 3.86 5.25
CA MET A 41 2.37 3.58 5.34
C MET A 41 1.97 2.44 4.40
N LEU A 42 1.21 1.48 4.89
CA LEU A 42 0.48 0.51 4.07
C LEU A 42 -0.99 0.93 4.03
N LEU A 43 -1.50 1.25 2.83
CA LEU A 43 -2.87 1.70 2.65
C LEU A 43 -3.63 0.70 1.77
N LEU A 44 -4.76 0.21 2.26
CA LEU A 44 -5.76 -0.48 1.43
C LEU A 44 -6.82 0.54 1.04
N THR A 45 -6.86 0.91 -0.23
CA THR A 45 -7.91 1.77 -0.78
C THR A 45 -8.81 0.98 -1.71
N MET A 46 -10.10 1.30 -1.69
CA MET A 46 -11.05 0.79 -2.68
C MET A 46 -11.28 1.86 -3.74
N GLU A 47 -10.86 1.60 -4.97
CA GLU A 47 -11.29 2.39 -6.11
C GLU A 47 -12.64 1.89 -6.61
N PHE A 48 -13.64 2.78 -6.61
CA PHE A 48 -15.01 2.44 -7.00
C PHE A 48 -15.28 2.66 -8.50
N GLN A 49 -14.33 3.21 -9.26
CA GLN A 49 -14.51 3.56 -10.67
C GLN A 49 -13.29 3.16 -11.51
N VAL A 50 -13.53 2.42 -12.58
CA VAL A 50 -12.50 1.97 -13.52
C VAL A 50 -11.92 3.17 -14.28
N ASN A 51 -10.60 3.28 -14.35
CA ASN A 51 -9.86 4.33 -15.08
C ASN A 51 -10.20 5.77 -14.66
N ALA A 52 -10.57 5.98 -13.39
CA ALA A 52 -10.99 7.27 -12.87
C ALA A 52 -10.01 7.86 -11.83
N TRP A 53 -8.72 7.53 -11.94
CA TRP A 53 -7.69 8.03 -11.04
C TRP A 53 -7.69 9.56 -11.00
N ASP A 54 -7.96 10.13 -9.82
CA ASP A 54 -7.76 11.55 -9.53
C ASP A 54 -6.72 11.69 -8.41
N PRO A 55 -5.56 12.34 -8.67
CA PRO A 55 -4.49 12.47 -7.67
C PRO A 55 -4.91 13.26 -6.41
N ASN A 56 -6.04 13.98 -6.43
CA ASN A 56 -6.57 14.73 -5.30
C ASN A 56 -7.80 14.07 -4.64
N GLN A 57 -8.11 12.81 -4.98
CA GLN A 57 -9.35 12.15 -4.55
C GLN A 57 -9.37 11.72 -3.08
N GLY A 58 -8.22 11.74 -2.40
CA GLY A 58 -8.08 11.27 -1.02
C GLY A 58 -8.52 9.82 -0.84
N ASP A 59 -8.87 9.41 0.37
CA ASP A 59 -9.52 8.11 0.65
C ASP A 59 -11.00 8.07 0.20
N GLY A 60 -11.43 9.04 -0.63
CA GLY A 60 -12.82 9.27 -1.01
C GLY A 60 -13.67 10.00 0.04
N ARG A 61 -13.11 10.37 1.21
CA ARG A 61 -13.84 11.08 2.27
C ARG A 61 -13.35 12.53 2.41
N ILE A 62 -14.21 13.47 2.06
CA ILE A 62 -13.96 14.92 2.17
C ILE A 62 -14.44 15.52 3.50
N SER A 63 -15.30 14.80 4.23
CA SER A 63 -15.75 15.07 5.62
C SER A 63 -16.64 13.91 6.08
N GLY A 64 -16.85 13.74 7.38
CA GLY A 64 -17.81 12.76 7.90
C GLY A 64 -17.40 12.20 9.28
N PRO A 65 -18.36 11.65 10.05
CA PRO A 65 -18.03 10.98 11.30
C PRO A 65 -17.16 9.75 11.04
N TYR A 66 -16.38 9.36 12.05
CA TYR A 66 -15.76 8.04 12.09
C TYR A 66 -16.82 6.98 11.79
N VAL A 67 -16.57 6.16 10.78
CA VAL A 67 -17.42 5.00 10.49
C VAL A 67 -16.97 3.89 11.44
N SER A 68 -17.78 3.62 12.47
CA SER A 68 -17.60 2.44 13.31
C SER A 68 -18.27 1.24 12.65
N ASP A 69 -17.59 0.10 12.66
CA ASP A 69 -18.18 -1.17 12.22
C ASP A 69 -19.46 -1.48 13.01
N SER A 70 -20.48 -2.02 12.33
CA SER A 70 -21.71 -2.52 12.95
C SER A 70 -22.01 -3.93 12.45
N GLU A 71 -22.76 -4.72 13.21
CA GLU A 71 -23.16 -6.08 12.82
C GLU A 71 -24.03 -6.11 11.55
N GLU A 72 -24.64 -4.98 11.18
CA GLU A 72 -25.47 -4.83 9.98
C GLU A 72 -24.66 -4.39 8.74
N MET A 73 -23.39 -3.99 8.93
CA MET A 73 -22.58 -3.47 7.84
C MET A 73 -22.12 -4.60 6.92
N ARG A 74 -22.40 -4.45 5.63
CA ARG A 74 -21.93 -5.39 4.61
C ARG A 74 -20.44 -5.17 4.33
N GLU A 75 -19.63 -6.18 4.59
CA GLU A 75 -18.24 -6.22 4.13
C GLU A 75 -18.19 -6.32 2.59
N MET A 76 -17.61 -5.32 1.95
CA MET A 76 -17.50 -5.27 0.48
C MET A 76 -16.19 -5.88 -0.03
N SER A 77 -15.10 -5.75 0.74
CA SER A 77 -13.81 -6.36 0.48
C SER A 77 -13.01 -6.48 1.79
N ARG A 78 -12.02 -7.36 1.80
CA ARG A 78 -11.10 -7.57 2.92
C ARG A 78 -9.71 -7.84 2.38
N ALA A 79 -8.71 -7.18 2.95
CA ALA A 79 -7.32 -7.59 2.82
C ALA A 79 -6.80 -8.00 4.20
N LEU A 80 -5.99 -9.05 4.24
CA LEU A 80 -5.35 -9.52 5.45
C LEU A 80 -3.84 -9.34 5.30
N VAL A 81 -3.20 -8.81 6.33
CA VAL A 81 -1.74 -8.68 6.40
C VAL A 81 -1.27 -9.59 7.52
N ASP A 82 -0.53 -10.64 7.18
CA ASP A 82 0.01 -11.57 8.18
C ASP A 82 1.17 -10.93 8.96
N TYR A 83 2.06 -10.22 8.27
CA TYR A 83 3.15 -9.50 8.91
C TYR A 83 3.61 -8.28 8.12
N VAL A 84 4.26 -7.36 8.84
CA VAL A 84 5.09 -6.29 8.29
C VAL A 84 6.46 -6.41 8.95
N ARG A 85 7.53 -6.34 8.15
CA ARG A 85 8.91 -6.34 8.65
C ARG A 85 9.65 -5.17 8.03
N VAL A 86 10.32 -4.41 8.89
CA VAL A 86 11.14 -3.26 8.49
C VAL A 86 12.56 -3.54 8.98
N TYR A 87 13.52 -3.41 8.08
CA TYR A 87 14.93 -3.59 8.35
C TYR A 87 15.64 -2.28 8.00
N VAL A 88 16.62 -1.90 8.82
CA VAL A 88 17.53 -0.78 8.53
C VAL A 88 18.84 -1.41 8.10
N GLY A 89 19.40 -0.96 6.97
CA GLY A 89 20.72 -1.41 6.51
C GLY A 89 21.79 -1.04 7.55
N GLU A 90 22.82 -1.89 7.69
CA GLU A 90 24.02 -1.57 8.49
C GLU A 90 24.82 -0.41 7.89
#